data_AF-A0A453NUU5-F1
#
_entry.id   AF-A0A453NUU5-F1
#
_cell.length_a   1.000
_cell.length_b   1.000
_cell.length_c   1.000
_cell.angle_alpha   90.00
_cell.angle_beta   90.00
_cell.angle_gamma   90.00
#
_symmetry.space_group_name_H-M   'P 1'
#
loop_
_entity.id
_entity.type
_entity.pdbx_description
1 polymer ?
#
loop_
_entity_poly.entity_id
_entity_poly.type
_entity_poly.pdbx_seq_one_letter_code
_entity_poly.pdbx_strand_id
1 'polypeptide(L)'
;QTPAHSGTGRPEAPPDAQMPRRLGTTYSGRIAAATPSPSGPSITVTVSPTPPPTPLDPRGYPLPRRHLICAAAGILRFPASPTPLVDLADYLRDRRLTLTASEASEIVKALSPDPALALAFFRFAPASLPGFRHDAFSYNRILALLFRTRADPSEALRIVSEMERDGVAGNISTVNLLVGMGGGGVEVTKCLELAMKWGLRLNGYTYKCILQAHLRSREVSKGFEVYEEMRRKGYRLDIFAYNMLLDALAKSGMV
;
A
#
# COMPACT_ATOMS: atom_id res chain seq x y z
N GLN A 1 -6.14 56.53 -71.24
CA GLN A 1 -7.54 56.94 -71.02
C GLN A 1 -8.14 55.98 -69.99
N THR A 2 -8.41 56.46 -68.78
CA THR A 2 -9.45 55.94 -67.87
C THR A 2 -10.82 56.50 -68.31
N PRO A 3 -12.00 56.12 -67.75
CA PRO A 3 -12.38 55.00 -66.86
C PRO A 3 -13.69 54.29 -67.31
N ALA A 4 -14.17 53.28 -66.57
CA ALA A 4 -15.56 53.23 -66.03
C ALA A 4 -15.88 51.90 -65.32
N HIS A 5 -16.35 52.04 -64.08
CA HIS A 5 -17.04 51.03 -63.28
C HIS A 5 -18.45 50.76 -63.81
N SER A 6 -18.90 49.51 -63.75
CA SER A 6 -20.22 49.14 -63.22
C SER A 6 -20.23 47.65 -62.90
N GLY A 7 -20.68 47.30 -61.69
CA GLY A 7 -20.85 45.93 -61.25
C GLY A 7 -22.32 45.57 -61.11
N THR A 8 -22.62 44.27 -61.09
CA THR A 8 -23.85 43.71 -60.49
C THR A 8 -23.65 42.23 -60.13
N GLY A 9 -23.80 41.94 -58.83
CA GLY A 9 -24.32 40.72 -58.19
C GLY A 9 -23.81 39.32 -58.58
N ARG A 10 -23.01 38.69 -57.69
CA ARG A 10 -22.95 37.22 -57.56
C ARG A 10 -23.90 36.76 -56.42
N PRO A 11 -24.60 35.63 -56.56
CA PRO A 11 -25.46 35.09 -55.51
C PRO A 11 -24.64 34.46 -54.37
N GLU A 12 -25.08 34.68 -53.13
CA GLU A 12 -24.54 34.06 -51.91
C GLU A 12 -24.69 32.53 -51.95
N ALA A 13 -23.63 31.82 -51.56
CA ALA A 13 -23.63 30.37 -51.36
C ALA A 13 -24.25 30.02 -49.99
N PRO A 14 -24.97 28.89 -49.85
CA PRO A 14 -25.55 28.49 -48.58
C PRO A 14 -24.47 27.98 -47.59
N PRO A 15 -24.70 28.08 -46.28
CA PRO A 15 -23.70 27.70 -45.27
C PRO A 15 -23.51 26.18 -45.18
N ASP A 16 -22.25 25.79 -44.92
CA ASP A 16 -21.79 24.41 -44.77
C ASP A 16 -22.67 23.56 -43.85
N ALA A 17 -23.35 22.58 -44.43
CA ALA A 17 -23.99 21.51 -43.69
C ALA A 17 -22.91 20.58 -43.11
N GLN A 18 -22.51 20.82 -41.86
CA GLN A 18 -21.67 19.89 -41.10
C GLN A 18 -22.39 18.54 -40.95
N MET A 19 -21.90 17.52 -41.67
CA MET A 19 -22.30 16.14 -41.41
C MET A 19 -21.94 15.74 -39.97
N PRO A 20 -22.81 15.03 -39.24
CA PRO A 20 -22.52 14.60 -37.88
C PRO A 20 -21.34 13.62 -37.88
N ARG A 21 -20.30 13.95 -37.10
CA ARG A 21 -19.17 13.05 -36.84
C ARG A 21 -19.70 11.73 -36.29
N ARG A 22 -19.59 10.66 -37.07
CA ARG A 22 -19.84 9.31 -36.58
C ARG A 22 -18.77 8.99 -35.53
N LEU A 23 -19.17 8.95 -34.26
CA LEU A 23 -18.35 8.43 -33.18
C LEU A 23 -18.12 6.94 -33.44
N GLY A 24 -16.97 6.60 -34.01
CA GLY A 24 -16.54 5.20 -34.12
C GLY A 24 -16.14 4.71 -32.73
N THR A 25 -16.88 3.75 -32.19
CA THR A 25 -16.51 3.07 -30.95
C THR A 25 -15.64 1.86 -31.31
N THR A 26 -14.34 1.95 -31.04
CA THR A 26 -13.41 0.84 -31.29
C THR A 26 -13.48 -0.12 -30.11
N TYR A 27 -13.93 -1.36 -30.35
CA TYR A 27 -13.92 -2.43 -29.36
C TYR A 27 -12.79 -3.42 -29.69
N SER A 28 -11.93 -3.70 -28.71
CA SER A 28 -10.96 -4.79 -28.77
C SER A 28 -11.53 -6.02 -28.05
N GLY A 29 -11.73 -7.12 -28.75
CA GLY A 29 -12.24 -8.38 -28.21
C GLY A 29 -11.43 -9.59 -28.67
N ARG A 30 -11.59 -10.74 -28.01
CA ARG A 30 -10.98 -12.02 -28.43
C ARG A 30 -12.01 -12.83 -29.22
N ILE A 31 -11.57 -13.44 -30.34
CA ILE A 31 -12.40 -14.38 -31.10
C ILE A 31 -12.61 -15.62 -30.23
N ALA A 32 -13.86 -15.89 -29.87
CA ALA A 32 -14.26 -17.00 -29.01
C ALA A 32 -14.59 -18.26 -29.81
N ALA A 33 -15.14 -18.12 -31.02
CA ALA A 33 -15.40 -19.23 -31.93
C ALA A 33 -15.57 -18.72 -33.37
N ALA A 34 -15.18 -19.54 -34.35
CA ALA A 34 -15.53 -19.34 -35.75
C ALA A 34 -16.31 -20.57 -36.24
N THR A 35 -17.58 -20.39 -36.61
CA THR A 35 -18.40 -21.47 -37.18
C THR A 35 -18.54 -21.28 -38.70
N PRO A 36 -18.32 -22.33 -39.50
CA PRO A 36 -18.60 -22.27 -40.93
C PRO A 36 -20.11 -22.16 -41.15
N SER A 37 -20.56 -21.10 -41.83
CA SER A 37 -21.95 -20.95 -42.29
C SER A 37 -21.95 -20.88 -43.83
N PRO A 38 -23.01 -21.36 -44.50
CA PRO A 38 -23.15 -21.24 -45.95
C PRO A 38 -23.14 -19.79 -46.48
N SER A 39 -23.28 -18.79 -45.60
CA SER A 39 -23.18 -17.35 -45.91
C SER A 39 -21.80 -16.72 -45.63
N GLY A 40 -20.79 -17.51 -45.24
CA GLY A 40 -19.46 -17.05 -44.83
C GLY A 40 -19.14 -17.40 -43.36
N PRO A 41 -17.87 -17.30 -42.93
CA PRO A 41 -17.49 -17.62 -41.55
C PRO A 41 -18.15 -16.65 -40.55
N SER A 42 -18.89 -17.19 -39.57
CA SER A 42 -19.43 -16.41 -38.46
C SER A 42 -18.40 -16.37 -37.33
N ILE A 43 -18.01 -15.16 -36.90
CA ILE A 43 -17.03 -14.95 -35.84
C ILE A 43 -17.75 -14.46 -34.59
N THR A 44 -17.75 -15.27 -33.54
CA THR A 44 -18.22 -14.85 -32.21
C THR A 44 -17.06 -14.19 -31.48
N VAL A 45 -17.18 -12.89 -31.16
CA VAL A 45 -16.18 -12.15 -30.39
C VAL A 45 -16.70 -11.95 -28.97
N THR A 46 -15.99 -12.48 -27.98
CA THR A 46 -16.25 -12.13 -26.57
C THR A 46 -15.57 -10.80 -26.26
N VAL A 47 -16.39 -9.80 -25.92
CA VAL A 47 -15.93 -8.51 -25.41
C VAL A 47 -16.02 -8.58 -23.89
N SER A 48 -14.87 -8.68 -23.22
CA SER A 48 -14.81 -8.43 -21.79
C SER A 48 -14.75 -6.93 -21.58
N PRO A 49 -15.69 -6.31 -20.83
CA PRO A 49 -15.56 -4.89 -20.51
C PRO A 49 -14.30 -4.70 -19.67
N THR A 50 -13.24 -4.11 -20.24
CA THR A 50 -12.93 -2.73 -19.89
C THR A 50 -13.20 -2.30 -18.44
N PRO A 51 -12.65 -2.85 -17.34
CA PRO A 51 -12.91 -2.25 -16.03
C PRO A 51 -12.53 -0.76 -16.11
N PRO A 52 -13.37 0.14 -15.56
CA PRO A 52 -13.08 1.57 -15.62
C PRO A 52 -11.69 1.80 -15.04
N PRO A 53 -10.84 2.60 -15.72
CA PRO A 53 -9.47 2.81 -15.26
C PRO A 53 -9.51 3.37 -13.84
N THR A 54 -8.77 2.74 -12.94
CA THR A 54 -8.61 3.22 -11.57
C THR A 54 -8.05 4.64 -11.64
N PRO A 55 -8.63 5.62 -10.94
CA PRO A 55 -8.08 6.97 -10.90
C PRO A 55 -6.62 6.91 -10.48
N LEU A 56 -5.74 7.63 -11.16
CA LEU A 56 -4.31 7.66 -10.83
C LEU A 56 -3.97 8.98 -10.12
N ASP A 57 -2.98 8.96 -9.24
CA ASP A 57 -2.37 10.17 -8.72
C ASP A 57 -1.47 10.85 -9.78
N PRO A 58 -0.98 12.09 -9.56
CA PRO A 58 -0.08 12.78 -10.50
C PRO A 58 1.23 12.04 -10.81
N ARG A 59 1.59 11.04 -10.01
CA ARG A 59 2.79 10.20 -10.16
C ARG A 59 2.48 8.88 -10.86
N GLY A 60 1.22 8.65 -11.27
CA GLY A 60 0.76 7.47 -12.00
C GLY A 60 0.34 6.30 -11.10
N TYR A 61 0.22 6.47 -9.79
CA TYR A 61 -0.17 5.39 -8.88
C TYR A 61 -1.69 5.25 -8.78
N PRO A 62 -2.25 4.02 -8.77
CA PRO A 62 -3.69 3.81 -8.56
C PRO A 62 -4.17 4.34 -7.21
N LEU A 63 -5.22 5.17 -7.25
CA LEU A 63 -5.90 5.68 -6.07
C LEU A 63 -6.88 4.64 -5.53
N PRO A 64 -6.85 4.36 -4.20
CA PRO A 64 -7.79 3.43 -3.58
C PRO A 64 -9.24 3.89 -3.71
N ARG A 65 -10.18 2.95 -3.90
CA ARG A 65 -11.61 3.26 -3.96
C ARG A 65 -12.14 3.61 -2.56
N ARG A 66 -12.18 4.91 -2.24
CA ARG A 66 -12.60 5.41 -0.92
C ARG A 66 -13.98 4.92 -0.49
N HIS A 67 -14.95 4.89 -1.41
CA HIS A 67 -16.29 4.38 -1.11
C HIS A 67 -16.27 2.90 -0.68
N LEU A 68 -15.45 2.08 -1.35
CA LEU A 68 -15.27 0.67 -1.02
C LEU A 68 -14.60 0.49 0.33
N ILE A 69 -13.55 1.26 0.61
CA ILE A 69 -12.86 1.26 1.91
C ILE A 69 -13.85 1.62 3.03
N CYS A 70 -14.62 2.70 2.86
CA CYS A 70 -15.62 3.14 3.84
C CYS A 70 -16.72 2.09 4.05
N ALA A 71 -17.23 1.48 2.98
CA ALA A 71 -18.23 0.43 3.08
C ALA A 71 -17.70 -0.81 3.80
N ALA A 72 -16.50 -1.28 3.41
CA ALA A 72 -15.86 -2.42 4.05
C ALA A 72 -15.58 -2.17 5.54
N ALA A 73 -14.99 -1.01 5.87
CA ALA A 73 -14.75 -0.64 7.26
C ALA A 73 -16.06 -0.50 8.06
N GLY A 74 -17.13 0.00 7.42
CA GLY A 74 -18.46 0.10 8.02
C GLY A 74 -19.04 -1.27 8.39
N ILE A 75 -18.99 -2.23 7.45
CA ILE A 75 -19.44 -3.63 7.67
C ILE A 75 -18.70 -4.24 8.87
N LEU A 76 -17.38 -4.03 8.95
CA LEU A 76 -16.57 -4.60 10.02
C LEU A 76 -16.78 -3.92 11.39
N ARG A 77 -16.91 -2.59 11.43
CA ARG A 77 -17.03 -1.82 12.68
C ARG A 77 -18.44 -1.80 13.26
N PHE A 78 -19.45 -1.86 12.40
CA PHE A 78 -20.87 -1.81 12.78
C PHE A 78 -21.59 -3.00 12.18
N PRO A 79 -21.25 -4.22 12.66
CA PRO A 79 -21.77 -5.44 12.06
C PRO A 79 -23.28 -5.58 12.25
N ALA A 80 -23.98 -5.96 11.18
CA ALA A 80 -25.40 -6.32 11.26
C ALA A 80 -25.62 -7.79 11.69
N SER A 81 -24.56 -8.60 11.68
CA SER A 81 -24.56 -10.02 12.03
C SER A 81 -23.36 -10.37 12.93
N PRO A 82 -23.31 -11.55 13.57
CA PRO A 82 -22.15 -11.95 14.37
C PRO A 82 -20.89 -12.29 13.53
N THR A 83 -20.99 -12.29 12.19
CA THR A 83 -19.92 -12.71 11.28
C THR A 83 -19.50 -11.61 10.28
N PRO A 84 -18.98 -10.45 10.76
CA PRO A 84 -18.66 -9.30 9.89
C PRO A 84 -17.72 -9.59 8.73
N LEU A 85 -16.76 -10.51 8.92
CA LEU A 85 -15.79 -10.87 7.89
C LEU A 85 -16.47 -11.63 6.73
N VAL A 86 -17.44 -12.50 7.05
CA VAL A 86 -18.23 -13.22 6.05
C VAL A 86 -19.14 -12.23 5.31
N ASP A 87 -19.80 -11.34 6.04
CA ASP A 87 -20.63 -10.28 5.45
C ASP A 87 -19.83 -9.40 4.49
N LEU A 88 -18.57 -9.09 4.82
CA LEU A 88 -17.67 -8.38 3.93
C LEU A 88 -17.36 -9.19 2.65
N ALA A 89 -17.07 -10.48 2.78
CA ALA A 89 -16.81 -11.32 1.61
C ALA A 89 -18.04 -11.46 0.70
N ASP A 90 -19.24 -11.58 1.28
CA ASP A 90 -20.50 -11.62 0.53
C ASP A 90 -20.77 -10.27 -0.15
N TYR A 91 -20.59 -9.16 0.56
CA TYR A 91 -20.69 -7.80 0.00
C TYR A 91 -19.79 -7.62 -1.23
N LEU A 92 -18.54 -8.09 -1.15
CA LEU A 92 -17.57 -8.04 -2.25
C LEU A 92 -17.98 -8.97 -3.40
N ARG A 93 -18.43 -10.20 -3.10
CA ARG A 93 -18.83 -11.20 -4.10
C ARG A 93 -20.04 -10.75 -4.90
N ASP A 94 -21.09 -10.31 -4.23
CA ASP A 94 -22.36 -9.88 -4.86
C ASP A 94 -22.15 -8.72 -5.83
N ARG A 95 -21.19 -7.84 -5.52
CA ARG A 95 -20.83 -6.67 -6.33
C ARG A 95 -19.66 -6.93 -7.27
N ARG A 96 -19.11 -8.16 -7.30
CA ARG A 96 -17.95 -8.56 -8.10
C ARG A 96 -16.74 -7.64 -7.90
N LEU A 97 -16.50 -7.24 -6.65
CA LEU A 97 -15.41 -6.38 -6.25
C LEU A 97 -14.24 -7.21 -5.72
N THR A 98 -13.02 -6.83 -6.11
CA THR A 98 -11.78 -7.32 -5.52
C THR A 98 -11.16 -6.24 -4.65
N LEU A 99 -10.32 -6.62 -3.68
CA LEU A 99 -9.51 -5.68 -2.92
C LEU A 99 -8.07 -5.68 -3.43
N THR A 100 -7.46 -4.50 -3.45
CA THR A 100 -6.01 -4.36 -3.58
C THR A 100 -5.35 -4.34 -2.20
N ALA A 101 -4.05 -4.63 -2.10
CA ALA A 101 -3.31 -4.54 -0.85
C ALA A 101 -3.33 -3.11 -0.25
N SER A 102 -3.35 -2.08 -1.11
CA SER A 102 -3.48 -0.67 -0.68
C SER A 102 -4.85 -0.39 -0.05
N GLU A 103 -5.94 -0.89 -0.63
CA GLU A 103 -7.28 -0.75 -0.05
C GLU A 103 -7.42 -1.54 1.25
N ALA A 104 -6.91 -2.77 1.31
CA ALA A 104 -6.86 -3.54 2.54
C ALA A 104 -6.07 -2.80 3.64
N SER A 105 -4.96 -2.14 3.27
CA SER A 105 -4.20 -1.32 4.20
C SER A 105 -5.02 -0.15 4.75
N GLU A 106 -5.75 0.56 3.90
CA GLU A 106 -6.64 1.65 4.34
C GLU A 106 -7.82 1.15 5.18
N ILE A 107 -8.35 -0.05 4.91
CA ILE A 107 -9.33 -0.71 5.79
C ILE A 107 -8.70 -0.98 7.16
N VAL A 108 -7.53 -1.62 7.25
CA VAL A 108 -6.81 -1.85 8.53
C VAL A 108 -6.61 -0.55 9.30
N LYS A 109 -6.25 0.54 8.62
CA LYS A 109 -6.13 1.86 9.25
C LYS A 109 -7.47 2.35 9.79
N ALA A 110 -8.54 2.22 9.03
CA ALA A 110 -9.89 2.58 9.45
C ALA A 110 -10.42 1.73 10.62
N LEU A 111 -9.87 0.53 10.86
CA LEU A 111 -10.20 -0.32 12.02
C LEU A 111 -9.46 0.10 13.30
N SER A 112 -8.51 1.02 13.23
CA SER A 112 -7.86 1.58 14.42
C SER A 112 -8.89 2.26 15.36
N PRO A 113 -8.74 2.15 16.69
CA PRO A 113 -7.61 1.55 17.41
C PRO A 113 -7.79 0.07 17.79
N ASP A 114 -8.68 -0.70 17.14
CA ASP A 114 -8.92 -2.11 17.48
C ASP A 114 -7.93 -3.05 16.75
N PRO A 115 -6.87 -3.53 17.42
CA PRO A 115 -5.91 -4.43 16.80
C PRO A 115 -6.48 -5.83 16.55
N ALA A 116 -7.45 -6.29 17.36
CA ALA A 116 -8.00 -7.64 17.24
C ALA A 116 -8.84 -7.78 15.97
N LEU A 117 -9.75 -6.82 15.73
CA LEU A 117 -10.55 -6.78 14.51
C LEU A 117 -9.67 -6.57 13.27
N ALA A 118 -8.67 -5.68 13.36
CA ALA A 118 -7.73 -5.44 12.27
C ALA A 118 -6.90 -6.68 11.90
N LEU A 119 -6.41 -7.43 12.90
CA LEU A 119 -5.70 -8.70 12.70
C LEU A 119 -6.62 -9.76 12.10
N ALA A 120 -7.87 -9.85 12.58
CA ALA A 120 -8.85 -10.79 12.05
C ALA A 120 -9.12 -10.52 10.57
N PHE A 121 -9.34 -9.27 10.17
CA PHE A 121 -9.47 -8.87 8.77
C PHE A 121 -8.19 -9.16 7.98
N PHE A 122 -7.02 -8.80 8.52
CA PHE A 122 -5.73 -8.99 7.87
C PHE A 122 -5.51 -10.47 7.51
N ARG A 123 -5.78 -11.41 8.43
CA ARG A 123 -5.64 -12.85 8.19
C ARG A 123 -6.77 -13.44 7.34
N PHE A 124 -7.98 -12.91 7.45
CA PHE A 124 -9.14 -13.32 6.66
C PHE A 124 -8.98 -13.03 5.17
N ALA A 125 -8.45 -11.85 4.83
CA ALA A 125 -8.37 -11.39 3.44
C ALA A 125 -7.69 -12.39 2.48
N PRO A 126 -6.44 -12.86 2.72
CA PRO A 126 -5.80 -13.84 1.85
C PRO A 126 -6.42 -15.25 1.93
N ALA A 127 -7.09 -15.59 3.04
CA ALA A 127 -7.72 -16.90 3.23
C ALA A 127 -9.05 -17.02 2.47
N SER A 128 -9.80 -15.93 2.36
CA SER A 128 -11.20 -15.96 1.93
C SER A 128 -11.49 -15.12 0.67
N LEU A 129 -10.60 -14.20 0.27
CA LEU A 129 -10.78 -13.37 -0.91
C LEU A 129 -9.96 -13.92 -2.09
N PRO A 130 -10.60 -14.42 -3.16
CA PRO A 130 -9.91 -15.04 -4.29
C PRO A 130 -8.87 -14.12 -4.93
N GLY A 131 -7.64 -14.60 -5.06
CA GLY A 131 -6.54 -13.87 -5.71
C GLY A 131 -5.96 -12.71 -4.89
N PHE A 132 -6.46 -12.44 -3.69
CA PHE A 132 -5.92 -11.40 -2.82
C PHE A 132 -4.60 -11.85 -2.19
N ARG A 133 -3.61 -10.95 -2.18
CA ARG A 133 -2.34 -11.14 -1.46
C ARG A 133 -1.91 -9.85 -0.80
N HIS A 134 -1.32 -9.98 0.38
CA HIS A 134 -0.66 -8.87 1.07
C HIS A 134 0.69 -8.56 0.42
N ASP A 135 1.14 -7.32 0.61
CA ASP A 135 2.46 -6.85 0.22
C ASP A 135 3.18 -6.24 1.43
N ALA A 136 4.43 -5.83 1.24
CA ALA A 136 5.22 -5.26 2.33
C ALA A 136 4.57 -4.00 2.94
N PHE A 137 3.75 -3.27 2.18
CA PHE A 137 3.05 -2.09 2.67
C PHE A 137 1.89 -2.48 3.60
N SER A 138 1.10 -3.49 3.24
CA SER A 138 0.00 -3.97 4.09
C SER A 138 0.50 -4.68 5.36
N TYR A 139 1.61 -5.44 5.28
CA TYR A 139 2.29 -5.96 6.48
C TYR A 139 2.79 -4.83 7.39
N ASN A 140 3.46 -3.83 6.82
CA ASN A 140 3.92 -2.68 7.61
C ASN A 140 2.75 -1.90 8.24
N ARG A 141 1.58 -1.89 7.60
CA ARG A 141 0.37 -1.26 8.14
C ARG A 141 -0.09 -1.93 9.42
N ILE A 142 -0.19 -3.27 9.43
CA ILE A 142 -0.60 -4.01 10.63
C ILE A 142 0.48 -3.94 11.73
N LEU A 143 1.77 -4.05 11.38
CA LEU A 143 2.88 -3.86 12.34
C LEU A 143 2.86 -2.46 12.98
N ALA A 144 2.58 -1.42 12.20
CA ALA A 144 2.46 -0.07 12.71
C ALA A 144 1.22 0.11 13.60
N LEU A 145 0.12 -0.61 13.35
CA LEU A 145 -1.02 -0.63 14.26
C LEU A 145 -0.63 -1.27 15.59
N LEU A 146 -0.04 -2.46 15.57
CA LEU A 146 0.42 -3.18 16.76
C LEU A 146 1.38 -2.34 17.61
N PHE A 147 2.33 -1.65 16.96
CA PHE A 147 3.24 -0.74 17.63
C PHE A 147 2.50 0.41 18.35
N ARG A 148 1.55 1.06 17.67
CA ARG A 148 0.79 2.21 18.25
C ARG A 148 -0.13 1.79 19.39
N THR A 149 -0.75 0.61 19.27
CA THR A 149 -1.66 0.07 20.31
C THR A 149 -0.90 -0.64 21.43
N ARG A 150 0.44 -0.67 21.40
CA ARG A 150 1.29 -1.40 22.36
C ARG A 150 0.86 -2.86 22.52
N ALA A 151 0.51 -3.51 21.40
CA ALA A 151 0.20 -4.92 21.38
C ALA A 151 1.43 -5.76 21.76
N ASP A 152 1.20 -7.03 22.09
CA ASP A 152 2.26 -7.98 22.45
C ASP A 152 3.31 -8.08 21.33
N PRO A 153 4.61 -7.87 21.62
CA PRO A 153 5.70 -8.01 20.65
C PRO A 153 5.79 -9.39 19.97
N SER A 154 5.34 -10.45 20.64
CA SER A 154 5.27 -11.79 20.04
C SER A 154 4.32 -11.83 18.84
N GLU A 155 3.26 -11.01 18.84
CA GLU A 155 2.34 -10.90 17.72
C GLU A 155 2.99 -10.19 16.54
N ALA A 156 3.81 -9.16 16.78
CA ALA A 156 4.61 -8.53 15.73
C ALA A 156 5.58 -9.52 15.07
N LEU A 157 6.23 -10.38 15.86
CA LEU A 157 7.11 -11.44 15.35
C LEU A 157 6.35 -12.53 14.59
N ARG A 158 5.12 -12.86 15.01
CA ARG A 158 4.22 -13.74 14.24
C ARG A 158 3.88 -13.14 12.89
N ILE A 159 3.54 -11.86 12.84
CA ILE A 159 3.25 -11.16 11.57
C ILE A 159 4.47 -11.16 10.65
N VAL A 160 5.69 -10.98 11.17
CA VAL A 160 6.92 -11.12 10.36
C VAL A 160 7.09 -12.55 9.84
N SER A 161 6.78 -13.56 10.66
CA SER A 161 6.86 -14.97 10.24
C SER A 161 5.83 -15.29 9.15
N GLU A 162 4.61 -14.76 9.27
CA GLU A 162 3.57 -14.85 8.23
C GLU A 162 4.02 -14.15 6.94
N MET A 163 4.67 -12.98 7.06
CA MET A 163 5.23 -12.23 5.93
C MET A 163 6.25 -13.06 5.13
N GLU A 164 7.17 -13.72 5.82
CA GLU A 164 8.17 -14.59 5.17
C GLU A 164 7.56 -15.84 4.55
N ARG A 165 6.59 -16.47 5.22
CA ARG A 165 5.86 -17.64 4.71
C ARG A 165 5.09 -17.29 3.43
N ASP A 166 4.54 -16.09 3.38
CA ASP A 166 3.77 -15.60 2.23
C ASP A 166 4.70 -15.11 1.09
N GLY A 167 6.03 -15.25 1.25
CA GLY A 167 7.03 -14.90 0.25
C GLY A 167 7.27 -13.39 0.11
N VAL A 168 6.87 -12.60 1.10
CA VAL A 168 7.00 -11.15 1.09
C VAL A 168 8.24 -10.75 1.88
N ALA A 169 9.21 -10.10 1.23
CA ALA A 169 10.38 -9.58 1.93
C ALA A 169 10.06 -8.25 2.62
N GLY A 170 10.53 -8.09 3.87
CA GLY A 170 10.43 -6.83 4.59
C GLY A 170 11.32 -5.74 4.00
N ASN A 171 11.09 -4.50 4.44
CA ASN A 171 11.90 -3.35 4.05
C ASN A 171 12.42 -2.60 5.28
N ILE A 172 13.15 -1.51 5.06
CA ILE A 172 13.76 -0.75 6.16
C ILE A 172 12.72 -0.21 7.14
N SER A 173 11.50 0.11 6.66
CA SER A 173 10.40 0.54 7.53
C SER A 173 9.91 -0.60 8.41
N THR A 174 9.89 -1.85 7.92
CA THR A 174 9.59 -3.05 8.72
C THR A 174 10.58 -3.18 9.87
N VAL A 175 11.88 -3.07 9.58
CA VAL A 175 12.95 -3.14 10.60
C VAL A 175 12.81 -2.02 11.63
N ASN A 176 12.57 -0.78 11.19
CA ASN A 176 12.41 0.36 12.10
C ASN A 176 11.21 0.21 13.04
N LEU A 177 10.09 -0.37 12.55
CA LEU A 177 8.93 -0.67 13.38
C LEU A 177 9.25 -1.70 14.46
N LEU A 178 9.97 -2.77 14.09
CA LEU A 178 10.37 -3.83 15.02
C LEU A 178 11.37 -3.33 16.09
N VAL A 179 12.36 -2.53 15.69
CA VAL A 179 13.30 -1.89 16.62
C VAL A 179 12.56 -0.96 17.58
N GLY A 180 11.58 -0.20 17.09
CA GLY A 180 10.72 0.64 17.92
C GLY A 180 9.90 -0.16 18.95
N MET A 181 9.46 -1.37 18.57
CA MET A 181 8.81 -2.33 19.46
C MET A 181 9.78 -3.02 20.42
N GLY A 182 11.10 -2.89 20.22
CA GLY A 182 12.11 -3.60 20.99
C GLY A 182 12.20 -3.22 22.46
N GLY A 183 11.78 -1.99 22.82
CA GLY A 183 11.57 -1.60 24.22
C GLY A 183 10.43 -2.36 24.92
N GLY A 184 9.65 -3.17 24.18
CA GLY A 184 8.59 -4.02 24.71
C GLY A 184 8.89 -5.53 24.69
N GLY A 185 9.94 -5.99 23.98
CA GLY A 185 10.27 -7.44 23.91
C GLY A 185 10.81 -7.96 22.58
N VAL A 186 10.92 -7.14 21.52
CA VAL A 186 11.63 -7.54 20.29
C VAL A 186 13.13 -7.24 20.42
N GLU A 187 13.96 -8.26 20.41
CA GLU A 187 15.40 -8.04 20.48
C GLU A 187 15.94 -7.31 19.23
N VAL A 188 16.78 -6.30 19.46
CA VAL A 188 17.45 -5.53 18.40
C VAL A 188 18.29 -6.44 17.50
N THR A 189 18.97 -7.43 18.08
CA THR A 189 19.77 -8.44 17.36
C THR A 189 18.94 -9.15 16.30
N LYS A 190 17.74 -9.61 16.66
CA LYS A 190 16.80 -10.24 15.73
C LYS A 190 16.36 -9.30 14.61
N CYS A 191 16.19 -8.01 14.90
CA CYS A 191 15.88 -7.01 13.87
C CYS A 191 17.04 -6.84 12.87
N LEU A 192 18.29 -6.90 13.34
CA LEU A 192 19.49 -6.84 12.50
C LEU A 192 19.65 -8.10 11.64
N GLU A 193 19.37 -9.28 12.19
CA GLU A 193 19.35 -10.54 11.44
C GLU A 193 18.33 -10.50 10.30
N LEU A 194 17.11 -9.99 10.56
CA LEU A 194 16.10 -9.79 9.51
C LEU A 194 16.57 -8.81 8.44
N ALA A 195 17.21 -7.70 8.83
CA ALA A 195 17.77 -6.74 7.87
C ALA A 195 18.83 -7.40 6.97
N MET A 196 19.72 -8.21 7.54
CA MET A 196 20.70 -8.97 6.78
C MET A 196 20.05 -10.02 5.86
N LYS A 197 19.09 -10.78 6.37
CA LYS A 197 18.34 -11.80 5.62
C LYS A 197 17.61 -11.22 4.41
N TRP A 198 17.02 -10.03 4.54
CA TRP A 198 16.34 -9.33 3.45
C TRP A 198 17.28 -8.46 2.59
N GLY A 199 18.60 -8.52 2.82
CA GLY A 199 19.58 -7.76 2.04
C GLY A 199 19.47 -6.23 2.20
N LEU A 200 18.94 -5.77 3.34
CA LEU A 200 18.64 -4.37 3.58
C LEU A 200 19.88 -3.63 4.08
N ARG A 201 20.11 -2.44 3.51
CA ARG A 201 21.11 -1.51 4.02
C ARG A 201 20.49 -0.59 5.06
N LEU A 202 21.05 -0.61 6.27
CA LEU A 202 20.66 0.32 7.33
C LEU A 202 21.00 1.75 6.92
N ASN A 203 20.13 2.69 7.27
CA ASN A 203 20.35 4.11 7.09
C ASN A 203 20.51 4.81 8.44
N GLY A 204 20.90 6.10 8.42
CA GLY A 204 21.10 6.87 9.65
C GLY A 204 19.90 6.91 10.58
N TYR A 205 18.67 6.88 10.04
CA TYR A 205 17.46 6.81 10.84
C TYR A 205 17.33 5.46 11.57
N THR A 206 17.61 4.34 10.88
CA THR A 206 17.60 3.01 11.51
C THR A 206 18.66 2.89 12.61
N TYR A 207 19.89 3.38 12.36
CA TYR A 207 20.92 3.44 13.40
C TYR A 207 20.48 4.23 14.63
N LYS A 208 19.84 5.39 14.41
CA LYS A 208 19.27 6.19 15.50
C LYS A 208 18.22 5.39 16.29
N CYS A 209 17.31 4.69 15.62
CA CYS A 209 16.31 3.86 16.29
C CYS A 209 16.95 2.75 17.14
N ILE A 210 17.99 2.09 16.62
CA ILE A 210 18.71 1.03 17.31
C ILE A 210 19.45 1.57 18.55
N LEU A 211 20.15 2.69 18.39
CA LEU A 211 20.80 3.39 19.50
C LEU A 211 19.78 3.72 20.59
N GLN A 212 18.65 4.33 20.23
CA GLN A 212 17.59 4.66 21.17
C GLN A 212 17.03 3.42 21.89
N ALA A 213 16.90 2.29 21.21
CA ALA A 213 16.46 1.04 21.83
C ALA A 213 17.45 0.56 22.91
N HIS A 214 18.75 0.49 22.61
CA HIS A 214 19.75 0.09 23.59
C HIS A 214 19.84 1.03 24.79
N LEU A 215 19.80 2.35 24.56
CA LEU A 215 19.83 3.34 25.65
C LEU A 215 18.60 3.21 26.57
N ARG A 216 17.41 2.92 26.01
CA ARG A 216 16.18 2.69 26.79
C ARG A 216 16.26 1.38 27.60
N SER A 217 16.94 0.37 27.09
CA SER A 217 17.20 -0.90 27.78
C SER A 217 18.39 -0.84 28.74
N ARG A 218 18.97 0.34 28.98
CA ARG A 218 20.18 0.55 29.82
C ARG A 218 21.42 -0.21 29.35
N GLU A 219 21.47 -0.62 28.08
CA GLU A 219 22.60 -1.30 27.46
C GLU A 219 23.56 -0.28 26.84
N VAL A 220 24.11 0.63 27.66
CA VAL A 220 24.85 1.81 27.19
C VAL A 220 26.04 1.43 26.30
N SER A 221 26.81 0.40 26.66
CA SER A 221 27.95 -0.08 25.87
C SER A 221 27.56 -0.49 24.45
N LYS A 222 26.49 -1.27 24.29
CA LYS A 222 25.96 -1.65 22.97
C LYS A 222 25.47 -0.42 22.20
N GLY A 223 24.86 0.55 22.90
CA GLY A 223 24.51 1.84 22.32
C GLY A 223 25.73 2.56 21.73
N PHE A 224 26.86 2.59 22.45
CA PHE A 224 28.11 3.18 21.95
C PHE A 224 28.69 2.46 20.74
N GLU A 225 28.67 1.13 20.72
CA GLU A 225 29.11 0.34 19.56
C GLU A 225 28.31 0.71 18.30
N VAL A 226 26.98 0.83 18.43
CA VAL A 226 26.09 1.23 17.34
C VAL A 226 26.38 2.66 16.88
N TYR A 227 26.65 3.58 17.82
CA TYR A 227 27.05 4.96 17.49
C TYR A 227 28.37 5.02 16.72
N GLU A 228 29.37 4.26 17.14
CA GLU A 228 30.67 4.20 16.46
C GLU A 228 30.55 3.59 15.07
N GLU A 229 29.75 2.53 14.91
CA GLU A 229 29.44 1.96 13.59
C GLU A 229 28.76 2.98 12.68
N MET A 230 27.74 3.68 13.20
CA MET A 230 27.01 4.73 12.49
C MET A 230 27.97 5.82 11.99
N ARG A 231 28.88 6.29 12.85
CA ARG A 231 29.88 7.31 12.52
C ARG A 231 30.87 6.83 11.46
N ARG A 232 31.36 5.60 11.56
CA ARG A 232 32.25 4.98 10.58
C ARG A 232 31.60 4.85 9.20
N LYS A 233 30.28 4.67 9.14
CA LYS A 233 29.49 4.66 7.88
C LYS A 233 29.11 6.07 7.38
N GLY A 234 29.58 7.12 8.03
CA GLY A 234 29.38 8.51 7.61
C GLY A 234 28.05 9.12 8.04
N TYR A 235 27.28 8.45 8.90
CA TYR A 235 26.04 9.00 9.45
C TYR A 235 26.33 9.82 10.71
N ARG A 236 25.48 10.83 10.98
CA ARG A 236 25.58 11.70 12.15
C ARG A 236 24.32 11.61 12.99
N LEU A 237 24.49 11.61 14.31
CA LEU A 237 23.36 11.77 15.23
C LEU A 237 22.80 13.19 15.12
N ASP A 238 21.51 13.32 15.42
CA ASP A 238 20.92 14.62 15.68
C ASP A 238 21.06 15.02 17.15
N ILE A 239 20.78 16.29 17.44
CA ILE A 239 20.89 16.88 18.78
C ILE A 239 20.09 16.06 19.81
N PHE A 240 18.92 15.56 19.41
CA PHE A 240 18.07 14.74 20.28
C PHE A 240 18.77 13.44 20.69
N ALA A 241 19.38 12.72 19.74
CA ALA A 241 20.09 11.49 20.05
C ALA A 241 21.38 11.71 20.86
N TYR A 242 22.08 12.83 20.64
CA TYR A 242 23.21 13.22 21.50
C TYR A 242 22.80 13.47 22.95
N ASN A 243 21.71 14.19 23.17
CA ASN A 243 21.18 14.43 24.52
C ASN A 243 20.82 13.12 25.24
N MET A 244 20.23 12.15 24.52
CA MET A 244 19.94 10.83 25.07
C MET A 244 21.21 10.06 25.47
N LEU A 245 22.26 10.15 24.66
CA LEU A 245 23.53 9.48 24.93
C LEU A 245 24.20 10.07 26.20
N LEU A 246 24.22 11.40 26.33
CA LEU A 246 24.76 12.09 27.50
C LEU A 246 23.99 11.75 28.78
N ASP A 247 22.65 11.75 28.71
CA ASP A 247 21.80 11.35 29.84
C ASP A 247 22.05 9.91 30.26
N ALA A 248 22.20 8.99 29.30
CA ALA A 248 22.50 7.60 29.58
C ALA A 248 23.88 7.41 30.22
N LEU A 249 24.91 8.12 29.74
CA LEU A 249 26.26 8.11 30.30
C LEU A 249 26.31 8.63 31.74
N ALA A 250 25.63 9.75 32.00
CA ALA A 250 25.56 10.33 33.34
C ALA A 250 24.90 9.36 34.34
N LYS A 251 23.88 8.63 33.88
CA LYS A 251 23.17 7.62 34.69
C LYS A 251 23.95 6.32 34.88
N SER A 252 24.86 5.98 33.96
CA SER A 252 25.70 4.78 34.08
C SER A 252 26.97 4.99 34.90
N GLY A 253 27.22 6.19 35.43
CA GLY A 253 28.44 6.51 36.19
C GLY A 253 29.72 6.43 35.35
N MET A 254 29.59 6.57 34.03
CA MET A 254 30.71 6.54 33.08
C MET A 254 31.29 7.94 32.82
N VAL A 255 31.00 8.89 33.70
CA VAL A 255 31.47 10.29 33.68
C VAL A 255 31.84 10.69 35.09
#